data_AF-D8SLQ0-F1
#
_entry.id   AF-D8SLQ0-F1
#
_cell.length_a   1.000
_cell.length_b   1.000
_cell.length_c   1.000
_cell.angle_alpha   90.00
_cell.angle_beta   90.00
_cell.angle_gamma   90.00
#
_symmetry.space_group_name_H-M   'P 1'
#
loop_
_entity.id
_entity.type
_entity.pdbx_description
1 polymer ?
#
loop_
_entity_poly.entity_id
_entity_poly.type
_entity_poly.pdbx_seq_one_letter_code
_entity_poly.pdbx_strand_id
1 'polypeptide(L)'
;QASEFLVQNFEPRLRANLQGSLDASIEASVVKAALEKTIAELETSFLKEAYEKRWWDAGSTACVAVVTDEFMVMANVGDSRAIACVRDGGKKLVAKALTSDHHPELPMERQRLEAAGSEVRSGVIEGWFPMSRSIGDLLLKRYYGVIGTPDV
;
A
#
# COMPACT_ATOMS: atom_id res chain seq x y z
N GLN A 1 11.92 -0.89 11.04
CA GLN A 1 11.19 0.13 11.84
C GLN A 1 9.79 0.34 11.27
N ALA A 2 9.66 0.80 10.02
CA ALA A 2 8.34 1.01 9.39
C ALA A 2 7.49 -0.27 9.38
N SER A 3 8.02 -1.38 8.85
CA SER A 3 7.31 -2.66 8.80
C SER A 3 6.84 -3.16 10.18
N GLU A 4 7.70 -3.05 11.19
CA GLU A 4 7.38 -3.41 12.58
C GLU A 4 6.29 -2.50 13.17
N PHE A 5 6.38 -1.19 12.94
CA PHE A 5 5.33 -0.24 13.33
C PHE A 5 3.99 -0.60 12.68
N LEU A 6 3.98 -0.93 11.39
CA LEU A 6 2.76 -1.32 10.68
C LEU A 6 2.16 -2.60 11.26
N VAL A 7 2.96 -3.65 11.48
CA VAL A 7 2.49 -4.91 12.08
C VAL A 7 1.83 -4.67 13.45
N GLN A 8 2.40 -3.79 14.27
CA GLN A 8 1.90 -3.52 15.62
C GLN A 8 0.63 -2.65 15.62
N ASN A 9 0.44 -1.78 14.62
CA ASN A 9 -0.61 -0.76 14.65
C ASN A 9 -1.74 -0.97 13.63
N PHE A 10 -1.56 -1.82 12.63
CA PHE A 10 -2.51 -1.97 11.53
C PHE A 10 -3.86 -2.53 11.99
N GLU A 11 -3.88 -3.69 12.63
CA GLU A 11 -5.12 -4.38 13.02
C GLU A 11 -5.98 -3.55 14.00
N PRO A 12 -5.42 -2.94 15.06
CA PRO A 12 -6.20 -2.08 15.94
C PRO A 12 -6.83 -0.87 15.23
N ARG A 13 -6.11 -0.25 14.28
CA ARG A 13 -6.65 0.89 13.50
C ARG A 13 -7.73 0.44 12.54
N LEU A 14 -7.51 -0.67 11.85
CA LEU A 14 -8.50 -1.22 10.93
C LEU A 14 -9.80 -1.57 11.66
N ARG A 15 -9.73 -2.23 12.82
CA ARG A 15 -10.93 -2.52 13.63
C ARG A 15 -11.68 -1.27 14.05
N ALA A 16 -10.96 -0.23 14.48
CA ALA A 16 -11.57 1.04 14.84
C ALA A 16 -12.25 1.71 13.64
N ASN A 17 -11.61 1.67 12.46
CA ASN A 17 -12.15 2.24 11.22
C ASN A 17 -13.32 1.44 10.65
N LEU A 18 -13.41 0.14 10.96
CA LEU A 18 -14.55 -0.72 10.67
C LEU A 18 -15.68 -0.63 11.71
N GLN A 19 -15.57 0.24 12.73
CA GLN A 19 -16.52 0.36 13.84
C GLN A 19 -16.77 -0.97 14.59
N GLY A 20 -15.81 -1.90 14.53
CA GLY A 20 -15.81 -3.12 15.34
C GLY A 20 -16.50 -4.36 14.75
N SER A 21 -17.07 -4.34 13.54
CA SER A 21 -17.54 -5.61 12.92
C SER A 21 -17.14 -5.77 11.45
N LEU A 22 -16.72 -6.99 11.13
CA LEU A 22 -16.73 -7.59 9.79
C LEU A 22 -17.84 -8.64 9.82
N ASP A 23 -19.08 -8.20 10.07
CA ASP A 23 -20.22 -9.11 10.04
C ASP A 23 -20.74 -9.30 8.61
N ALA A 24 -21.68 -10.22 8.43
CA ALA A 24 -22.22 -10.58 7.12
C ALA A 24 -22.93 -9.42 6.39
N SER A 25 -23.21 -8.29 7.06
CA SER A 25 -23.84 -7.13 6.44
C SER A 25 -22.86 -6.08 5.92
N ILE A 26 -21.55 -6.26 6.16
CA ILE A 26 -20.57 -5.25 5.77
C ILE A 26 -20.41 -5.19 4.25
N GLU A 27 -20.56 -3.99 3.69
CA GLU A 27 -20.33 -3.78 2.28
C GLU A 27 -18.83 -3.66 1.96
N ALA A 28 -18.43 -4.14 0.78
CA ALA A 28 -17.06 -3.98 0.29
C ALA A 28 -16.60 -2.51 0.20
N SER A 29 -17.54 -1.58 -0.04
CA SER A 29 -17.32 -0.13 -0.04
C SER A 29 -16.83 0.39 1.32
N VAL A 30 -17.41 -0.12 2.41
CA VAL A 30 -17.05 0.21 3.80
C VAL A 30 -15.65 -0.34 4.11
N VAL A 31 -15.38 -1.59 3.73
CA VAL A 31 -14.06 -2.22 3.91
C VAL A 31 -12.98 -1.45 3.15
N LYS A 32 -13.27 -1.04 1.90
CA LYS A 32 -12.37 -0.23 1.08
C LYS A 32 -12.05 1.11 1.76
N ALA A 33 -13.08 1.86 2.16
CA ALA A 33 -12.89 3.14 2.85
C ALA A 33 -12.11 2.99 4.17
N ALA A 34 -12.36 1.90 4.91
CA ALA A 34 -11.64 1.62 6.15
C ALA A 34 -10.16 1.29 5.91
N LEU A 35 -9.82 0.58 4.83
CA LEU A 35 -8.43 0.29 4.45
C LEU A 35 -7.69 1.57 4.03
N GLU A 36 -8.29 2.39 3.16
CA GLU A 36 -7.72 3.68 2.73
C GLU A 36 -7.46 4.58 3.94
N LYS A 37 -8.44 4.69 4.85
CA LYS A 37 -8.32 5.50 6.07
C LYS A 37 -7.24 4.96 7.01
N THR A 38 -7.22 3.64 7.23
CA THR A 38 -6.20 2.99 8.07
C THR A 38 -4.79 3.26 7.57
N ILE A 39 -4.54 3.10 6.27
CA ILE A 39 -3.22 3.31 5.68
C ILE A 39 -2.82 4.80 5.78
N ALA A 40 -3.75 5.74 5.53
CA ALA A 40 -3.49 7.16 5.68
C ALA A 40 -3.16 7.58 7.13
N GLU A 41 -3.87 7.01 8.11
CA GLU A 41 -3.62 7.25 9.54
C GLU A 41 -2.26 6.67 10.00
N LEU A 42 -1.92 5.47 9.54
CA LEU A 42 -0.63 4.83 9.81
C LEU A 42 0.52 5.60 9.20
N GLU A 43 0.39 6.03 7.94
CA GLU A 43 1.35 6.91 7.27
C GLU A 43 1.61 8.17 8.08
N THR A 44 0.54 8.90 8.42
CA THR A 44 0.66 10.15 9.19
C THR A 44 1.33 9.94 10.54
N SER A 45 0.95 8.88 11.24
CA SER A 45 1.51 8.54 12.55
C SER A 45 2.97 8.13 12.46
N PHE A 46 3.32 7.31 11.46
CA PHE A 46 4.68 6.83 11.26
C PHE A 46 5.62 7.93 10.81
N LEU A 47 5.21 8.83 9.90
CA LEU A 47 6.05 9.96 9.48
C LEU A 47 6.42 10.88 10.65
N LYS A 48 5.48 11.11 11.57
CA LYS A 48 5.74 11.87 12.80
C LYS A 48 6.79 11.15 13.67
N GLU A 49 6.58 9.87 13.93
CA GLU A 49 7.51 9.07 14.72
C GLU A 49 8.90 8.97 14.06
N ALA A 50 8.94 8.79 12.75
CA ALA A 50 10.16 8.73 11.95
C ALA A 50 10.93 10.06 11.99
N TYR A 51 10.24 11.20 11.97
CA TYR A 51 10.87 12.51 12.15
C TYR A 51 11.50 12.64 13.54
N GLU A 52 10.75 12.34 14.59
CA GLU A 52 11.18 12.45 15.99
C GLU A 52 12.35 11.50 16.32
N LYS A 53 12.28 10.26 15.83
CA LYS A 53 13.28 9.22 16.07
C LYS A 53 14.42 9.19 15.04
N ARG A 54 14.42 10.10 14.07
CA ARG A 54 15.40 10.19 12.98
C ARG A 54 15.48 8.94 12.10
N TRP A 55 14.34 8.31 11.83
CA TRP A 55 14.20 7.18 10.90
C TRP A 55 13.73 7.65 9.51
N TRP A 56 14.42 8.64 8.95
CA TRP A 56 13.93 9.36 7.77
C TRP A 56 13.84 8.51 6.50
N ASP A 57 14.64 7.45 6.43
CA ASP A 57 14.70 6.51 5.30
C ASP A 57 14.05 5.15 5.64
N ALA A 58 13.31 5.08 6.75
CA ALA A 58 12.57 3.87 7.07
C ALA A 58 11.27 3.84 6.25
N GLY A 59 11.18 2.85 5.37
CA GLY A 59 10.01 2.58 4.55
C GLY A 59 9.52 1.14 4.69
N SER A 60 8.28 0.91 4.26
CA SER A 60 7.72 -0.43 4.09
C SER A 60 6.72 -0.43 2.94
N THR A 61 6.63 -1.57 2.26
CA THR A 61 5.45 -1.90 1.46
C THR A 61 4.30 -2.34 2.37
N ALA A 62 3.09 -2.40 1.82
CA ALA A 62 1.94 -3.03 2.45
C ALA A 62 1.07 -3.68 1.38
N CYS A 63 0.84 -4.99 1.48
CA CYS A 63 -0.11 -5.72 0.65
C CYS A 63 -1.08 -6.45 1.59
N VAL A 64 -2.32 -6.00 1.64
CA VAL A 64 -3.33 -6.41 2.63
C VAL A 64 -4.52 -7.05 1.92
N ALA A 65 -5.01 -8.16 2.46
CA ALA A 65 -6.27 -8.77 2.07
C ALA A 65 -7.24 -8.76 3.26
N VAL A 66 -8.42 -8.19 3.08
CA VAL A 66 -9.55 -8.40 3.99
C VAL A 66 -10.50 -9.40 3.32
N VAL A 67 -10.72 -10.52 3.98
CA VAL A 67 -11.49 -11.65 3.44
C VAL A 67 -12.72 -11.86 4.31
N THR A 68 -13.89 -11.87 3.67
CA THR A 68 -15.16 -12.27 4.28
C THR A 68 -15.65 -13.56 3.60
N ASP A 69 -16.77 -14.10 4.07
CA ASP A 69 -17.40 -15.26 3.43
C ASP A 69 -17.95 -14.92 2.03
N GLU A 70 -18.21 -13.64 1.74
CA GLU A 70 -18.84 -13.21 0.49
C GLU A 70 -17.86 -12.57 -0.50
N PHE A 71 -16.83 -11.87 -0.02
CA PHE A 71 -15.91 -11.12 -0.87
C PHE A 71 -14.52 -10.95 -0.26
N MET A 72 -13.60 -10.45 -1.09
CA MET A 72 -12.26 -10.07 -0.69
C MET A 72 -11.96 -8.67 -1.20
N VAL A 73 -11.38 -7.83 -0.35
CA VAL A 73 -10.84 -6.51 -0.71
C VAL A 73 -9.34 -6.53 -0.52
N MET A 74 -8.61 -6.06 -1.54
CA MET A 74 -7.15 -5.98 -1.53
C MET A 74 -6.74 -4.52 -1.40
N ALA A 75 -5.68 -4.22 -0.65
CA ALA A 75 -5.04 -2.93 -0.66
C ALA A 75 -3.54 -3.10 -0.88
N ASN A 76 -2.93 -2.34 -1.80
CA ASN A 76 -1.50 -2.41 -2.07
C ASN A 76 -0.82 -1.03 -1.98
N VAL A 77 0.38 -1.00 -1.42
CA VAL A 77 1.34 0.12 -1.44
C VAL A 77 2.73 -0.49 -1.66
N GLY A 78 3.38 -0.13 -2.78
CA GLY A 78 4.69 -0.65 -3.16
C GLY A 78 4.63 -1.84 -4.12
N ASP A 79 5.71 -2.63 -4.14
CA ASP A 79 5.96 -3.73 -5.09
C ASP A 79 5.69 -5.14 -4.51
N SER A 80 5.07 -5.22 -3.33
CA SER A 80 4.54 -6.48 -2.83
C SER A 80 3.33 -6.92 -3.64
N ARG A 81 3.15 -8.25 -3.78
CA ARG A 81 2.16 -8.81 -4.71
C ARG A 81 1.33 -9.92 -4.09
N ALA A 82 0.02 -9.85 -4.32
CA ALA A 82 -0.92 -10.94 -4.03
C ALA A 82 -1.34 -11.65 -5.31
N ILE A 83 -1.31 -12.98 -5.30
CA ILE A 83 -1.71 -13.84 -6.42
C ILE A 83 -2.63 -14.93 -5.87
N ALA A 84 -3.82 -15.07 -6.45
CA ALA A 84 -4.73 -16.17 -6.14
C ALA A 84 -4.55 -17.33 -7.12
N CYS A 85 -4.51 -18.55 -6.60
CA CYS A 85 -4.70 -19.75 -7.40
C CYS A 85 -6.20 -20.00 -7.56
N VAL A 86 -6.71 -19.90 -8.79
CA VAL A 86 -8.14 -20.05 -9.09
C VAL A 86 -8.35 -21.16 -10.12
N ARG A 87 -9.54 -21.76 -10.13
CA ARG A 87 -9.95 -22.63 -11.23
C ARG A 87 -10.57 -21.78 -12.32
N ASP A 88 -10.09 -21.93 -13.55
CA ASP A 88 -10.74 -21.32 -14.72
C ASP A 88 -12.06 -22.06 -15.06
N GLY A 89 -12.79 -21.55 -16.06
CA GLY A 89 -14.02 -22.18 -16.54
C GLY A 89 -13.86 -23.61 -17.07
N GLY A 90 -12.63 -24.08 -17.27
CA GLY A 90 -12.25 -25.45 -17.65
C GLY A 90 -11.70 -26.30 -16.50
N LYS A 91 -11.82 -25.85 -15.24
CA LYS A 91 -11.30 -26.49 -14.02
C LYS A 91 -9.77 -26.58 -13.92
N LYS A 92 -9.03 -25.93 -14.82
CA LYS A 92 -7.58 -25.83 -14.76
C LYS A 92 -7.18 -24.80 -13.69
N LEU A 93 -6.14 -25.10 -12.93
CA LEU A 93 -5.56 -24.14 -11.99
C LEU A 93 -4.80 -23.07 -12.76
N VAL A 94 -5.13 -21.80 -12.51
CA VAL A 94 -4.48 -20.63 -13.07
C VAL A 94 -4.13 -19.63 -11.97
N ALA A 95 -3.03 -18.91 -12.14
CA ALA A 95 -2.62 -17.84 -11.25
C ALA A 95 -3.27 -16.52 -11.69
N LYS A 96 -4.02 -15.87 -10.79
CA LYS A 96 -4.65 -14.57 -11.01
C LYS A 96 -3.99 -13.54 -10.10
N ALA A 97 -3.33 -12.53 -10.68
CA ALA A 97 -2.86 -11.39 -9.91
C ALA A 97 -4.05 -10.65 -9.28
N LEU A 98 -3.96 -10.38 -7.99
CA LEU A 98 -4.98 -9.63 -7.24
C LEU A 98 -4.57 -8.17 -7.00
N THR A 99 -3.28 -7.88 -7.08
CA THR A 99 -2.71 -6.54 -6.96
C THR A 99 -1.79 -6.25 -8.15
N SER A 100 -1.52 -4.96 -8.39
CA SER A 100 -0.50 -4.50 -9.33
C SER A 100 0.63 -3.84 -8.55
N ASP A 101 1.87 -4.10 -8.95
CA ASP A 101 3.05 -3.50 -8.33
C ASP A 101 3.14 -2.02 -8.66
N HIS A 102 3.52 -1.19 -7.69
CA HIS A 102 3.74 0.23 -7.88
C HIS A 102 5.16 0.51 -8.36
N HIS A 103 5.34 0.49 -9.68
CA HIS A 103 6.64 0.68 -10.31
C HIS A 103 6.80 2.11 -10.88
N PRO A 104 7.97 2.76 -10.73
CA PRO A 104 8.24 4.12 -11.22
C PRO A 104 7.97 4.34 -12.71
N GLU A 105 8.09 3.30 -13.54
CA GLU A 105 7.87 3.42 -15.00
C GLU A 105 6.40 3.35 -15.43
N LEU A 106 5.47 3.02 -14.52
CA LEU A 106 4.05 3.03 -14.87
C LEU A 106 3.63 4.45 -15.28
N PRO A 107 2.85 4.65 -16.35
CA PRO A 107 2.61 5.99 -16.91
C PRO A 107 2.12 7.03 -15.89
N MET A 108 1.15 6.65 -15.06
CA MET A 108 0.59 7.53 -14.01
C MET A 108 1.58 7.79 -12.88
N GLU A 109 2.34 6.77 -12.48
CA GLU A 109 3.35 6.89 -11.42
C GLU A 109 4.52 7.76 -11.89
N ARG A 110 5.04 7.50 -13.09
CA ARG A 110 6.09 8.28 -13.73
C ARG A 110 5.70 9.75 -13.86
N GLN A 111 4.49 10.01 -14.38
CA GLN A 111 3.98 11.37 -14.53
C GLN A 111 3.95 12.10 -13.18
N ARG A 112 3.49 11.43 -12.12
CA ARG A 112 3.43 12.00 -10.77
C ARG A 112 4.83 12.28 -10.20
N LEU A 113 5.78 11.37 -10.41
CA LEU A 113 7.16 11.50 -9.95
C LEU A 113 7.90 12.63 -10.69
N GLU A 114 7.80 12.67 -12.02
CA GLU A 114 8.41 13.72 -12.85
C GLU A 114 7.79 15.09 -12.57
N ALA A 115 6.48 15.17 -12.31
CA ALA A 115 5.82 16.40 -11.87
C ALA A 115 6.29 16.90 -10.49
N ALA A 116 6.78 15.99 -9.64
CA ALA A 116 7.41 16.32 -8.37
C ALA A 116 8.91 16.69 -8.53
N GLY A 117 9.44 16.70 -9.75
CA GLY A 117 10.82 17.05 -10.07
C GLY A 117 11.81 15.89 -10.01
N SER A 118 11.32 14.65 -9.88
CA SER A 118 12.17 13.46 -9.83
C SER A 118 12.52 12.91 -11.20
N GLU A 119 13.70 12.33 -11.32
CA GLU A 119 14.11 11.59 -12.51
C GLU A 119 13.79 10.10 -12.37
N VAL A 120 13.06 9.55 -13.35
CA VAL A 120 12.83 8.11 -13.49
C VAL A 120 13.63 7.58 -14.67
N ARG A 121 14.61 6.72 -14.38
CA ARG A 121 15.44 6.04 -15.40
C ARG A 121 15.70 4.60 -14.99
N SER A 122 15.63 3.69 -15.96
CA SER A 122 15.95 2.27 -15.76
C SER A 122 15.21 1.64 -14.57
N GLY A 123 13.90 1.92 -14.44
CA GLY A 123 13.07 1.38 -13.37
C GLY A 123 13.23 2.01 -11.98
N VAL A 124 14.10 3.01 -11.79
CA VAL A 124 14.39 3.58 -10.47
C VAL A 124 14.23 5.11 -10.44
N ILE A 125 13.88 5.63 -9.26
CA ILE A 125 13.82 7.05 -8.93
C ILE A 125 15.20 7.51 -8.47
N GLU A 126 15.70 8.59 -9.06
CA GLU A 126 17.03 9.18 -8.76
C GLU A 126 18.18 8.17 -8.83
N GLY A 127 18.02 7.10 -9.61
CA GLY A 127 19.04 6.07 -9.81
C GLY A 127 19.12 4.98 -8.73
N TRP A 128 18.27 4.99 -7.69
CA TRP A 128 18.39 4.01 -6.60
C TRP A 128 17.08 3.45 -6.01
N PHE A 129 15.97 4.18 -6.04
CA PHE A 129 14.74 3.71 -5.37
C PHE A 129 13.77 3.03 -6.36
N PRO A 130 13.42 1.74 -6.17
CA PRO A 130 12.74 0.93 -7.20
C PRO A 130 11.21 0.97 -7.15
N MET A 131 10.61 1.69 -6.20
CA MET A 131 9.16 1.72 -6.00
C MET A 131 8.62 3.13 -6.18
N SER A 132 7.40 3.29 -6.68
CA SER A 132 6.76 4.61 -6.78
C SER A 132 5.94 4.97 -5.55
N ARG A 133 5.60 3.98 -4.72
CA ARG A 133 4.79 4.12 -3.50
C ARG A 133 5.38 3.32 -2.35
N SER A 134 5.28 3.85 -1.15
CA SER A 134 5.71 3.20 0.10
C SER A 134 5.08 3.88 1.31
N ILE A 135 4.95 3.17 2.43
CA ILE A 135 4.60 3.77 3.72
C ILE A 135 5.86 4.20 4.44
N GLY A 136 5.91 5.45 4.92
CA GLY A 136 7.13 6.04 5.48
C GLY A 136 8.00 6.67 4.40
N ASP A 137 9.32 6.43 4.44
CA ASP A 137 10.30 7.07 3.55
C ASP A 137 10.16 8.59 3.49
N LEU A 138 10.28 9.24 4.65
CA LEU A 138 10.04 10.68 4.84
C LEU A 138 10.78 11.54 3.81
N LEU A 139 12.05 11.23 3.52
CA LEU A 139 12.81 12.00 2.52
C LEU A 139 12.26 11.81 1.12
N LEU A 140 11.82 10.60 0.76
CA LEU A 140 11.23 10.32 -0.55
C LEU A 140 9.91 11.02 -0.76
N LYS A 141 9.08 11.12 0.28
CA LYS A 141 7.83 11.88 0.22
C LYS A 141 8.07 13.37 0.01
N ARG A 142 9.11 13.90 0.66
CA ARG A 142 9.41 15.33 0.66
C ARG A 142 10.07 15.80 -0.64
N TYR A 143 10.94 14.98 -1.21
CA TYR A 143 11.81 15.41 -2.31
C TYR A 143 11.59 14.66 -3.62
N TYR A 144 11.04 13.44 -3.57
CA TYR A 144 11.02 12.55 -4.74
C TYR A 144 9.62 12.08 -5.13
N GLY A 145 8.60 12.79 -4.64
CA GLY A 145 7.21 12.55 -5.00
C GLY A 145 6.61 11.24 -4.50
N VAL A 146 7.34 10.31 -3.87
CA VAL A 146 6.82 9.00 -3.43
C VAL A 146 5.63 9.17 -2.48
N ILE A 147 4.55 8.41 -2.68
CA ILE A 147 3.31 8.50 -1.89
C ILE A 147 3.00 7.21 -1.13
N GLY A 148 2.25 7.32 -0.05
CA GLY A 148 1.74 6.16 0.72
C GLY A 148 0.30 5.75 0.38
N THR A 149 -0.31 6.38 -0.64
CA THR A 149 -1.71 6.12 -1.01
C THR A 149 -1.86 4.71 -1.59
N PRO A 150 -2.77 3.88 -1.03
CA PRO A 150 -2.99 2.54 -1.54
C PRO A 150 -3.83 2.52 -2.81
N ASP A 151 -3.62 1.50 -3.63
CA ASP A 151 -4.62 1.03 -4.59
C ASP A 151 -5.50 -0.02 -3.89
N VAL A 152 -6.82 0.20 -3.86
CA VAL A 152 -7.84 -0.64 -3.20
C VAL A 152 -8.97 -1.03 -4.14
#